data_AF-A0A2E8V5B7-F1
#
_entry.id   AF-A0A2E8V5B7-F1
#
_cell.length_a   1.000
_cell.length_b   1.000
_cell.length_c   1.000
_cell.angle_alpha   90.00
_cell.angle_beta   90.00
_cell.angle_gamma   90.00
#
_symmetry.space_group_name_H-M   'P 1'
#
loop_
_entity.id
_entity.type
_entity.pdbx_description
1 polymer ?
#
loop_
_entity_poly.entity_id
_entity_poly.type
_entity_poly.pdbx_seq_one_letter_code
_entity_poly.pdbx_strand_id
1 'polypeptide(L)'
;MSGKQISVFLVTVILFSLVSHVQASEESDVVAQFGTGFDEVVVVDSSDGLFDPRDLEFHPGRVNELWIANRGDDSMTIVHNTGLNNQTSETREDSNSNHFLEEVSAIAFGAYHPEFDWQWGSAQETQNTYCGLAATPNQFMGPTLWPSSLAHYAVENQNNGNGLLGSHIDMNHESPDGMGIAHDSGNAYWYFDGYYGELVYYDFQLDHDTGQDYHSDAIIHRYSEIELTRAGGIPGHMILDKQTGILYIADTGTNRILWVNTDDTSTNVQNILDPNWRNNPSSTQKEDLQEYSRITGVEWGVLDSGLSRPSGIALDGDTLFVSQNGNGKIVAYDLAKDGKSATEIETIQTSATFIMGLEIGPEGNLYYVDNGKDQVVR
;
A
#
# COMPACT_ATOMS: atom_id res chain seq x y z
N MET A 1 -91.15 -39.70 34.53
CA MET A 1 -91.14 -38.37 33.90
C MET A 1 -89.87 -37.65 34.36
N SER A 2 -88.76 -37.87 33.65
CA SER A 2 -88.12 -36.87 32.76
C SER A 2 -87.43 -35.75 33.54
N GLY A 3 -86.12 -35.90 33.77
CA GLY A 3 -85.21 -34.80 34.12
C GLY A 3 -83.83 -35.11 33.54
N LYS A 4 -83.48 -34.42 32.46
CA LYS A 4 -82.30 -34.65 31.61
C LYS A 4 -80.98 -34.45 32.38
N GLN A 5 -80.07 -35.42 32.27
CA GLN A 5 -78.64 -35.24 32.60
C GLN A 5 -77.99 -34.41 31.49
N ILE A 6 -77.35 -33.30 31.87
CA ILE A 6 -76.49 -32.50 30.99
C ILE A 6 -75.05 -32.82 31.40
N SER A 7 -74.36 -33.63 30.61
CA SER A 7 -72.92 -33.83 30.71
C SER A 7 -72.21 -32.66 30.05
N VAL A 8 -71.48 -31.87 30.84
CA VAL A 8 -70.59 -30.83 30.34
C VAL A 8 -69.25 -31.50 30.00
N PHE A 9 -68.92 -31.56 28.72
CA PHE A 9 -67.62 -32.00 28.22
C PHE A 9 -66.63 -30.85 28.39
N LEU A 10 -65.62 -31.03 29.25
CA LEU A 10 -64.48 -30.11 29.35
C LEU A 10 -63.47 -30.51 28.28
N VAL A 11 -63.39 -29.73 27.19
CA VAL A 11 -62.36 -29.92 26.16
C VAL A 11 -61.12 -29.13 26.59
N THR A 12 -60.14 -29.84 27.13
CA THR A 12 -58.80 -29.29 27.40
C THR A 12 -58.04 -29.21 26.08
N VAL A 13 -57.94 -28.01 25.51
CA VAL A 13 -57.09 -27.76 24.34
C VAL A 13 -55.64 -27.63 24.84
N ILE A 14 -54.83 -28.66 24.59
CA ILE A 14 -53.39 -28.60 24.79
C ILE A 14 -52.81 -27.84 23.59
N LEU A 15 -52.49 -26.57 23.79
CA LEU A 15 -51.71 -25.77 22.85
C LEU A 15 -50.27 -26.26 22.93
N PHE A 16 -49.84 -27.08 21.96
CA PHE A 16 -48.42 -27.31 21.72
C PHE A 16 -47.84 -26.01 21.14
N SER A 17 -47.15 -25.23 21.99
CA SER A 17 -46.24 -24.19 21.53
C SER A 17 -45.06 -24.86 20.84
N LEU A 18 -45.16 -25.01 19.52
CA LEU A 18 -43.99 -25.17 18.66
C LEU A 18 -43.15 -23.90 18.83
N VAL A 19 -42.12 -23.98 19.68
CA VAL A 19 -41.03 -23.02 19.66
C VAL A 19 -40.36 -23.23 18.32
N SER A 20 -40.67 -22.37 17.36
CA SER A 20 -39.89 -22.24 16.14
C SER A 20 -38.48 -21.89 16.58
N HIS A 21 -37.55 -22.84 16.49
CA HIS A 21 -36.14 -22.49 16.40
C HIS A 21 -35.99 -21.74 15.07
N VAL A 22 -36.22 -20.43 15.12
CA VAL A 22 -35.58 -19.53 14.19
C VAL A 22 -34.10 -19.65 14.53
N GLN A 23 -33.44 -20.53 13.79
CA GLN A 23 -32.00 -20.42 13.59
C GLN A 23 -31.82 -18.97 13.15
N ALA A 24 -31.18 -18.14 13.99
CA ALA A 24 -30.63 -16.89 13.49
C ALA A 24 -29.83 -17.31 12.26
N SER A 25 -30.25 -16.84 11.07
CA SER A 25 -29.31 -16.77 9.98
C SER A 25 -28.11 -16.04 10.57
N GLU A 26 -26.93 -16.64 10.49
CA GLU A 26 -25.69 -15.88 10.58
C GLU A 26 -25.97 -14.59 9.79
N GLU A 27 -25.91 -13.42 10.45
CA GLU A 27 -25.72 -12.20 9.70
C GLU A 27 -24.51 -12.52 8.83
N SER A 28 -24.70 -12.64 7.51
CA SER A 28 -23.52 -12.62 6.65
C SER A 28 -22.90 -11.28 6.98
N ASP A 29 -21.72 -11.28 7.58
CA ASP A 29 -20.96 -10.06 7.79
C ASP A 29 -20.72 -9.48 6.40
N VAL A 30 -21.58 -8.54 6.00
CA VAL A 30 -21.50 -7.90 4.70
C VAL A 30 -20.27 -7.03 4.77
N VAL A 31 -19.27 -7.33 3.94
CA VAL A 31 -18.10 -6.46 3.82
C VAL A 31 -18.55 -5.21 3.06
N ALA A 32 -18.86 -4.15 3.81
CA ALA A 32 -19.53 -2.95 3.31
C ALA A 32 -18.77 -2.30 2.15
N GLN A 33 -17.45 -2.41 2.15
CA GLN A 33 -16.52 -1.86 1.17
C GLN A 33 -16.68 -2.51 -0.22
N PHE A 34 -17.23 -3.74 -0.30
CA PHE A 34 -17.59 -4.39 -1.57
C PHE A 34 -18.96 -3.95 -2.12
N GLY A 35 -19.73 -3.18 -1.33
CA GLY A 35 -21.04 -2.70 -1.73
C GLY A 35 -22.10 -3.80 -1.89
N THR A 36 -23.29 -3.42 -2.36
CA THR A 36 -24.38 -4.37 -2.59
C THR A 36 -24.30 -4.96 -3.99
N GLY A 37 -24.11 -6.26 -4.11
CA GLY A 37 -24.11 -6.96 -5.39
C GLY A 37 -22.80 -6.89 -6.18
N PHE A 38 -21.77 -6.22 -5.62
CA PHE A 38 -20.45 -6.07 -6.21
C PHE A 38 -20.49 -5.43 -7.62
N ASP A 39 -21.13 -4.27 -7.70
CA ASP A 39 -21.24 -3.47 -8.92
C ASP A 39 -19.93 -2.69 -9.16
N GLU A 40 -19.17 -3.10 -10.18
CA GLU A 40 -17.94 -2.42 -10.58
C GLU A 40 -18.19 -1.21 -11.48
N VAL A 41 -17.58 -0.07 -11.15
CA VAL A 41 -17.64 1.18 -11.94
C VAL A 41 -16.24 1.66 -12.28
N VAL A 42 -15.93 1.78 -13.57
CA VAL A 42 -14.69 2.43 -14.03
C VAL A 42 -14.75 3.91 -13.66
N VAL A 43 -13.79 4.36 -12.87
CA VAL A 43 -13.71 5.73 -12.36
C VAL A 43 -12.86 6.60 -13.26
N VAL A 44 -11.69 6.10 -13.68
CA VAL A 44 -10.79 6.72 -14.65
C VAL A 44 -10.13 5.66 -15.51
N ASP A 45 -9.74 6.02 -16.73
CA ASP A 45 -9.06 5.13 -17.67
C ASP A 45 -7.89 5.82 -18.41
N SER A 46 -7.30 5.14 -19.40
CA SER A 46 -6.24 5.69 -20.26
C SER A 46 -6.56 7.07 -20.89
N SER A 47 -7.84 7.39 -21.14
CA SER A 47 -8.23 8.71 -21.67
C SER A 47 -8.13 9.83 -20.64
N ASP A 48 -8.04 9.48 -19.35
CA ASP A 48 -7.82 10.40 -18.23
C ASP A 48 -6.34 10.53 -17.85
N GLY A 49 -5.42 9.85 -18.55
CA GLY A 49 -3.98 9.94 -18.35
C GLY A 49 -3.32 8.71 -17.71
N LEU A 50 -4.06 7.61 -17.53
CA LEU A 50 -3.45 6.36 -17.02
C LEU A 50 -2.56 5.69 -18.07
N PHE A 51 -1.40 5.23 -17.63
CA PHE A 51 -0.48 4.48 -18.46
C PHE A 51 0.31 3.47 -17.63
N ASP A 52 -0.04 2.19 -17.76
CA ASP A 52 0.51 1.09 -16.96
C ASP A 52 0.39 1.38 -15.43
N PRO A 53 -0.82 1.70 -14.93
CA PRO A 53 -1.00 2.13 -13.53
C PRO A 53 -0.72 0.98 -12.56
N ARG A 54 -0.18 1.28 -11.38
CA ARG A 54 0.26 0.28 -10.39
C ARG A 54 -0.40 0.42 -9.04
N ASP A 55 -0.45 1.66 -8.56
CA ASP A 55 -0.92 1.99 -7.22
C ASP A 55 -1.78 3.24 -7.24
N LEU A 56 -2.56 3.44 -6.18
CA LEU A 56 -3.47 4.54 -6.00
C LEU A 56 -3.63 4.87 -4.51
N GLU A 57 -3.78 6.15 -4.17
CA GLU A 57 -4.07 6.56 -2.79
C GLU A 57 -4.85 7.88 -2.77
N PHE A 58 -5.79 8.01 -1.84
CA PHE A 58 -6.51 9.28 -1.66
C PHE A 58 -5.68 10.27 -0.85
N HIS A 59 -5.64 11.52 -1.30
CA HIS A 59 -4.93 12.58 -0.59
C HIS A 59 -5.57 12.82 0.81
N PRO A 60 -4.81 12.71 1.92
CA PRO A 60 -5.40 12.70 3.26
C PRO A 60 -6.05 14.04 3.66
N GLY A 61 -5.58 15.16 3.09
CA GLY A 61 -6.11 16.50 3.37
C GLY A 61 -7.16 17.03 2.38
N ARG A 62 -7.42 16.32 1.27
CA ARG A 62 -8.24 16.83 0.14
C ARG A 62 -9.23 15.74 -0.28
N VAL A 63 -10.46 15.89 0.20
CA VAL A 63 -11.53 14.89 -0.01
C VAL A 63 -11.79 14.68 -1.50
N ASN A 64 -11.92 13.41 -1.91
CA ASN A 64 -12.13 12.98 -3.29
C ASN A 64 -11.00 13.39 -4.25
N GLU A 65 -9.76 13.56 -3.77
CA GLU A 65 -8.60 13.69 -4.64
C GLU A 65 -7.81 12.38 -4.62
N LEU A 66 -7.74 11.70 -5.76
CA LEU A 66 -7.08 10.39 -5.91
C LEU A 66 -5.79 10.57 -6.71
N TRP A 67 -4.68 10.03 -6.20
CA TRP A 67 -3.39 10.01 -6.87
C TRP A 67 -3.12 8.60 -7.36
N ILE A 68 -2.67 8.45 -8.60
CA ILE A 68 -2.46 7.15 -9.26
C ILE A 68 -1.07 7.13 -9.87
N ALA A 69 -0.27 6.12 -9.52
CA ALA A 69 1.09 5.95 -9.99
C ALA A 69 1.12 5.22 -11.34
N ASN A 70 1.67 5.89 -12.36
CA ASN A 70 1.84 5.36 -13.70
C ASN A 70 3.27 4.86 -13.89
N ARG A 71 3.45 3.54 -14.02
CA ARG A 71 4.76 2.94 -14.33
C ARG A 71 5.23 3.29 -15.74
N GLY A 72 4.31 3.46 -16.68
CA GLY A 72 4.65 3.49 -18.09
C GLY A 72 5.44 4.72 -18.51
N ASP A 73 5.24 5.84 -17.83
CA ASP A 73 5.87 7.13 -18.10
C ASP A 73 6.39 7.83 -16.83
N ASP A 74 6.54 7.09 -15.73
CA ASP A 74 7.09 7.57 -14.46
C ASP A 74 6.37 8.83 -13.95
N SER A 75 5.03 8.85 -14.07
CA SER A 75 4.18 10.00 -13.78
C SER A 75 3.13 9.70 -12.71
N MET A 76 2.49 10.76 -12.23
CA MET A 76 1.31 10.67 -11.36
C MET A 76 0.10 11.25 -12.07
N THR A 77 -0.99 10.49 -12.11
CA THR A 77 -2.31 11.01 -12.50
C THR A 77 -3.10 11.39 -11.26
N ILE A 78 -3.55 12.63 -11.20
CA ILE A 78 -4.29 13.23 -10.09
C ILE A 78 -5.72 13.45 -10.55
N VAL A 79 -6.66 12.77 -9.90
CA VAL A 79 -8.09 12.87 -10.17
C VAL A 79 -8.72 13.74 -9.09
N HIS A 80 -9.39 14.80 -9.51
CA HIS A 80 -10.12 15.73 -8.65
C HIS A 80 -11.61 15.38 -8.65
N ASN A 81 -12.26 15.48 -7.50
CA ASN A 81 -13.68 15.13 -7.33
C ASN A 81 -14.01 13.71 -7.80
N THR A 82 -13.13 12.76 -7.48
CA THR A 82 -13.24 11.34 -7.84
C THR A 82 -14.63 10.79 -7.53
N GLY A 83 -15.27 10.17 -8.53
CA GLY A 83 -16.61 9.59 -8.43
C GLY A 83 -17.77 10.59 -8.48
N LEU A 84 -17.52 11.89 -8.61
CA LEU A 84 -18.55 12.93 -8.68
C LEU A 84 -18.80 13.41 -10.13
N ASN A 85 -19.94 14.07 -10.35
CA ASN A 85 -20.34 14.57 -11.68
C ASN A 85 -19.41 15.63 -12.28
N ASN A 86 -18.55 16.24 -11.47
CA ASN A 86 -17.56 17.25 -11.86
C ASN A 86 -16.12 16.74 -11.74
N GLN A 87 -15.92 15.42 -11.88
CA GLN A 87 -14.60 14.81 -11.91
C GLN A 87 -13.75 15.37 -13.05
N THR A 88 -12.46 15.60 -12.77
CA THR A 88 -11.44 15.99 -13.77
C THR A 88 -10.12 15.32 -13.41
N SER A 89 -9.23 15.10 -14.37
CA SER A 89 -7.87 14.61 -14.12
C SER A 89 -6.79 15.54 -14.68
N GLU A 90 -5.60 15.46 -14.10
CA GLU A 90 -4.36 15.99 -14.65
C GLU A 90 -3.23 14.97 -14.43
N THR A 91 -2.30 14.85 -15.39
CA THR A 91 -1.11 14.02 -15.25
C THR A 91 0.12 14.91 -15.10
N ARG A 92 1.01 14.52 -14.19
CA ARG A 92 2.23 15.24 -13.86
C ARG A 92 3.43 14.31 -13.92
N GLU A 93 4.40 14.69 -14.75
CA GLU A 93 5.69 14.03 -14.88
C GLU A 93 6.76 15.02 -14.41
N ASP A 94 7.59 14.59 -13.45
CA ASP A 94 8.73 15.38 -12.99
C ASP A 94 9.90 15.29 -13.98
N SER A 95 10.66 16.37 -14.17
CA SER A 95 11.79 16.41 -15.11
C SER A 95 12.91 15.39 -14.82
N ASN A 96 12.94 14.83 -13.62
CA ASN A 96 13.89 13.85 -13.16
C ASN A 96 13.21 12.54 -12.73
N SER A 97 11.97 12.32 -13.17
CA SER A 97 11.21 11.07 -12.93
C SER A 97 12.02 9.82 -13.28
N ASN A 98 12.83 9.89 -14.35
CA ASN A 98 13.71 8.81 -14.78
C ASN A 98 14.75 8.32 -13.73
N HIS A 99 14.89 8.99 -12.60
CA HIS A 99 15.67 8.52 -11.46
C HIS A 99 14.82 8.40 -10.19
N PHE A 100 13.99 9.40 -9.92
CA PHE A 100 13.26 9.53 -8.65
C PHE A 100 11.90 8.82 -8.65
N LEU A 101 11.36 8.47 -9.82
CA LEU A 101 10.07 7.81 -9.99
C LEU A 101 10.10 6.70 -11.06
N GLU A 102 11.29 6.30 -11.51
CA GLU A 102 11.50 5.34 -12.60
C GLU A 102 10.83 4.01 -12.23
N GLU A 103 9.91 3.56 -13.09
CA GLU A 103 9.21 2.29 -12.95
C GLU A 103 8.46 2.20 -11.60
N VAL A 104 7.84 3.31 -11.16
CA VAL A 104 7.14 3.41 -9.88
C VAL A 104 6.19 2.23 -9.65
N SER A 105 6.31 1.59 -8.49
CA SER A 105 5.52 0.42 -8.11
C SER A 105 4.47 0.73 -7.06
N ALA A 106 4.78 1.62 -6.11
CA ALA A 106 3.92 1.95 -4.98
C ALA A 106 4.16 3.37 -4.48
N ILE A 107 3.13 3.94 -3.84
CA ILE A 107 3.16 5.24 -3.16
C ILE A 107 2.58 5.11 -1.75
N ALA A 108 2.95 6.03 -0.85
CA ALA A 108 2.32 6.14 0.46
C ALA A 108 2.30 7.60 0.91
N PHE A 109 1.12 8.16 1.17
CA PHE A 109 1.00 9.47 1.82
C PHE A 109 1.48 9.39 3.27
N GLY A 110 2.18 10.43 3.68
CA GLY A 110 2.88 10.52 4.94
C GLY A 110 2.32 11.56 5.89
N ALA A 111 3.19 12.42 6.41
CA ALA A 111 2.81 13.49 7.33
C ALA A 111 2.56 14.82 6.61
N TYR A 112 1.65 15.63 7.16
CA TYR A 112 1.44 17.01 6.73
C TYR A 112 2.67 17.89 6.99
N HIS A 113 3.05 18.66 5.97
CA HIS A 113 4.07 19.70 6.01
C HIS A 113 3.46 21.08 5.69
N PRO A 114 3.83 22.16 6.42
CA PRO A 114 3.25 23.49 6.18
C PRO A 114 3.50 24.07 4.78
N GLU A 115 4.59 23.68 4.11
CA GLU A 115 4.95 24.16 2.77
C GLU A 115 4.55 23.16 1.67
N PHE A 116 4.79 21.87 1.91
CA PHE A 116 4.67 20.82 0.91
C PHE A 116 3.34 20.08 0.94
N ASP A 117 2.42 20.51 1.81
CA ASP A 117 1.19 19.80 2.17
C ASP A 117 1.50 18.38 2.69
N TRP A 118 0.63 17.39 2.50
CA TRP A 118 0.93 16.00 2.84
C TRP A 118 2.09 15.49 1.98
N GLN A 119 3.22 15.18 2.60
CA GLN A 119 4.33 14.57 1.87
C GLN A 119 3.97 13.12 1.52
N TRP A 120 4.59 12.55 0.50
CA TRP A 120 4.39 11.15 0.15
C TRP A 120 5.70 10.48 -0.26
N GLY A 121 5.82 9.21 0.08
CA GLY A 121 6.93 8.35 -0.31
C GLY A 121 6.59 7.54 -1.56
N SER A 122 7.60 7.10 -2.27
CA SER A 122 7.46 6.26 -3.47
C SER A 122 8.49 5.14 -3.51
N ALA A 123 8.12 4.02 -4.12
CA ALA A 123 8.99 2.89 -4.43
C ALA A 123 9.15 2.72 -5.95
N GLN A 124 10.39 2.52 -6.39
CA GLN A 124 10.77 2.44 -7.80
C GLN A 124 11.24 1.02 -8.15
N GLU A 125 10.58 0.36 -9.10
CA GLU A 125 10.89 -1.00 -9.52
C GLU A 125 12.03 -1.06 -10.55
N THR A 126 13.17 -0.47 -10.19
CA THR A 126 14.34 -0.32 -11.07
C THR A 126 15.66 -0.50 -10.34
N GLN A 127 16.72 -0.79 -11.09
CA GLN A 127 18.10 -0.81 -10.61
C GLN A 127 18.89 0.44 -11.01
N ASN A 128 18.18 1.53 -11.33
CA ASN A 128 18.69 2.80 -11.85
C ASN A 128 19.31 2.66 -13.24
N THR A 129 18.45 2.58 -14.26
CA THR A 129 18.90 2.59 -15.66
C THR A 129 18.60 3.89 -16.36
N TYR A 130 17.95 4.84 -15.69
CA TYR A 130 17.52 6.11 -16.25
C TYR A 130 16.63 5.90 -17.48
N CYS A 131 15.58 5.07 -17.35
CA CYS A 131 14.69 4.60 -18.41
C CYS A 131 15.48 3.97 -19.59
N GLY A 132 16.50 3.17 -19.27
CA GLY A 132 17.37 2.52 -20.25
C GLY A 132 18.44 3.41 -20.89
N LEU A 133 18.65 4.65 -20.44
CA LEU A 133 19.73 5.52 -20.92
C LEU A 133 21.12 5.03 -20.46
N ALA A 134 21.20 4.35 -19.32
CA ALA A 134 22.43 3.69 -18.85
C ALA A 134 22.46 2.21 -19.29
N ALA A 135 23.57 1.81 -19.92
CA ALA A 135 23.75 0.44 -20.42
C ALA A 135 23.91 -0.61 -19.31
N THR A 136 24.29 -0.19 -18.10
CA THR A 136 24.48 -1.06 -16.93
C THR A 136 23.85 -0.39 -15.71
N PRO A 137 23.00 -1.10 -14.94
CA PRO A 137 22.45 -0.55 -13.71
C PRO A 137 23.57 -0.27 -12.70
N ASN A 138 23.45 0.83 -11.96
CA ASN A 138 24.40 1.19 -10.89
C ASN A 138 23.87 0.84 -9.48
N GLN A 139 22.61 0.40 -9.38
CA GLN A 139 21.93 0.01 -8.13
C GLN A 139 21.88 1.15 -7.11
N PHE A 140 21.86 2.39 -7.59
CA PHE A 140 21.72 3.60 -6.78
C PHE A 140 20.24 3.98 -6.80
N MET A 141 19.43 3.26 -6.03
CA MET A 141 17.98 3.43 -5.89
C MET A 141 17.54 3.15 -4.46
N GLY A 142 16.40 3.69 -4.09
CA GLY A 142 15.69 3.48 -2.84
C GLY A 142 14.50 4.44 -2.80
N PRO A 143 13.83 4.58 -1.64
CA PRO A 143 12.63 5.40 -1.56
C PRO A 143 12.92 6.87 -1.84
N THR A 144 11.95 7.55 -2.44
CA THR A 144 11.98 9.01 -2.69
C THR A 144 10.81 9.68 -1.98
N LEU A 145 11.07 10.82 -1.34
CA LEU A 145 10.10 11.68 -0.68
C LEU A 145 9.69 12.85 -1.58
N TRP A 146 8.39 13.16 -1.58
CA TRP A 146 7.79 14.13 -2.49
C TRP A 146 6.79 15.06 -1.79
N PRO A 147 6.62 16.29 -2.31
CA PRO A 147 5.52 17.15 -1.93
C PRO A 147 4.22 16.71 -2.63
N SER A 148 3.06 16.94 -2.02
CA SER A 148 1.76 16.83 -2.71
C SER A 148 1.11 18.19 -2.98
N SER A 149 1.72 19.27 -2.51
CA SER A 149 1.33 20.62 -2.90
C SER A 149 1.48 20.78 -4.41
N LEU A 150 0.35 21.04 -5.07
CA LEU A 150 0.26 21.20 -6.52
C LEU A 150 1.02 22.43 -7.06
N ALA A 151 1.53 23.29 -6.17
CA ALA A 151 2.42 24.38 -6.52
C ALA A 151 3.91 23.96 -6.61
N HIS A 152 4.28 22.84 -6.00
CA HIS A 152 5.66 22.34 -5.94
C HIS A 152 5.86 21.10 -6.81
N TYR A 153 4.98 20.09 -6.65
CA TYR A 153 5.12 18.81 -7.33
C TYR A 153 5.03 18.93 -8.86
N ALA A 154 6.07 18.46 -9.53
CA ALA A 154 6.32 18.57 -10.98
C ALA A 154 6.21 20.02 -11.52
N VAL A 155 6.53 21.02 -10.68
CA VAL A 155 6.47 22.44 -11.02
C VAL A 155 7.80 23.13 -10.73
N GLU A 156 8.41 22.84 -9.59
CA GLU A 156 9.69 23.43 -9.22
C GLU A 156 10.88 22.70 -9.83
N ASN A 157 11.91 23.45 -10.20
CA ASN A 157 13.20 22.95 -10.73
C ASN A 157 13.14 22.07 -12.00
N GLN A 158 12.09 22.20 -12.80
CA GLN A 158 11.83 21.34 -13.97
C GLN A 158 12.77 21.56 -15.18
N ASN A 159 13.77 22.44 -15.09
CA ASN A 159 14.60 22.86 -16.22
C ASN A 159 16.06 22.38 -16.17
N ASN A 160 16.47 21.68 -15.11
CA ASN A 160 17.81 21.10 -14.85
C ASN A 160 18.99 22.07 -15.00
N GLY A 161 18.75 23.36 -15.23
CA GLY A 161 19.76 24.36 -15.56
C GLY A 161 20.32 25.11 -14.35
N ASN A 162 19.66 24.97 -13.20
CA ASN A 162 20.06 25.53 -11.91
C ASN A 162 20.85 24.55 -11.03
N GLY A 163 21.05 23.31 -11.48
CA GLY A 163 21.70 22.25 -10.71
C GLY A 163 20.79 21.52 -9.74
N LEU A 164 19.49 21.85 -9.70
CA LEU A 164 18.49 21.15 -8.91
C LEU A 164 17.82 20.07 -9.77
N LEU A 165 17.30 19.04 -9.10
CA LEU A 165 16.94 17.75 -9.66
C LEU A 165 15.42 17.50 -9.57
N GLY A 166 14.63 18.41 -10.12
CA GLY A 166 13.17 18.32 -10.11
C GLY A 166 12.54 18.69 -8.76
N SER A 167 11.36 18.14 -8.49
CA SER A 167 10.51 18.53 -7.36
C SER A 167 10.52 17.57 -6.16
N HIS A 168 11.28 16.47 -6.23
CA HIS A 168 11.49 15.60 -5.07
C HIS A 168 12.13 16.40 -3.92
N ILE A 169 11.89 15.97 -2.68
CA ILE A 169 12.39 16.67 -1.48
C ILE A 169 13.31 15.80 -0.63
N ASP A 170 13.40 14.50 -0.92
CA ASP A 170 14.43 13.61 -0.38
C ASP A 170 14.57 12.31 -1.20
N MET A 171 15.71 11.63 -1.13
CA MET A 171 15.90 10.27 -1.66
C MET A 171 17.06 9.57 -0.94
N ASN A 172 16.87 8.28 -0.61
CA ASN A 172 17.94 7.41 -0.12
C ASN A 172 18.19 6.23 -1.05
N HIS A 173 19.36 5.60 -0.95
CA HIS A 173 19.88 4.72 -1.99
C HIS A 173 20.43 3.37 -1.47
N GLU A 174 19.61 2.51 -0.88
CA GLU A 174 20.08 1.19 -0.39
C GLU A 174 19.18 0.03 -0.81
N SER A 175 18.15 0.29 -1.62
CA SER A 175 17.08 -0.68 -1.92
C SER A 175 16.55 -0.55 -3.35
N PRO A 176 17.28 -1.06 -4.35
CA PRO A 176 16.79 -1.17 -5.73
C PRO A 176 15.62 -2.16 -5.87
N ASP A 177 14.95 -2.10 -7.03
CA ASP A 177 13.78 -2.94 -7.34
C ASP A 177 12.70 -2.85 -6.25
N GLY A 178 12.38 -1.64 -5.78
CA GLY A 178 11.38 -1.39 -4.74
C GLY A 178 9.99 -1.87 -5.14
N MET A 179 9.32 -2.58 -4.23
CA MET A 179 8.03 -3.23 -4.52
C MET A 179 6.84 -2.65 -3.78
N GLY A 180 7.08 -1.96 -2.67
CA GLY A 180 6.06 -1.46 -1.77
C GLY A 180 6.65 -0.48 -0.78
N ILE A 181 5.81 0.46 -0.33
CA ILE A 181 6.16 1.44 0.68
C ILE A 181 4.95 1.65 1.62
N ALA A 182 5.20 1.91 2.89
CA ALA A 182 4.16 2.26 3.85
C ALA A 182 4.67 3.33 4.81
N HIS A 183 3.84 4.33 5.10
CA HIS A 183 4.22 5.40 6.02
C HIS A 183 4.25 4.91 7.47
N ASP A 184 5.36 5.19 8.15
CA ASP A 184 5.48 5.00 9.59
C ASP A 184 5.01 6.26 10.34
N SER A 185 5.88 7.27 10.40
CA SER A 185 5.66 8.52 11.13
C SER A 185 6.60 9.60 10.60
N GLY A 186 6.22 10.89 10.68
CA GLY A 186 7.07 11.98 10.18
C GLY A 186 7.51 11.75 8.73
N ASN A 187 8.83 11.76 8.49
CA ASN A 187 9.46 11.42 7.20
C ASN A 187 10.01 9.98 7.19
N ALA A 188 9.41 9.07 7.95
CA ALA A 188 9.82 7.68 8.02
C ALA A 188 8.83 6.73 7.34
N TYR A 189 9.39 5.72 6.67
CA TYR A 189 8.66 4.77 5.83
C TYR A 189 9.27 3.36 5.95
N TRP A 190 8.41 2.37 5.87
CA TRP A 190 8.76 0.98 5.63
C TRP A 190 8.86 0.72 4.13
N TYR A 191 9.84 -0.06 3.71
CA TYR A 191 10.18 -0.29 2.32
C TYR A 191 10.44 -1.78 2.03
N PHE A 192 9.81 -2.29 0.97
CA PHE A 192 10.09 -3.62 0.44
C PHE A 192 11.20 -3.52 -0.60
N ASP A 193 12.42 -3.84 -0.16
CA ASP A 193 13.59 -3.97 -1.02
C ASP A 193 13.52 -5.26 -1.85
N GLY A 194 13.13 -5.14 -3.12
CA GLY A 194 13.00 -6.30 -4.00
C GLY A 194 14.33 -6.81 -4.56
N TYR A 195 15.43 -6.05 -4.47
CA TYR A 195 16.75 -6.48 -4.95
C TYR A 195 17.47 -7.35 -3.93
N TYR A 196 17.51 -6.91 -2.67
CA TYR A 196 18.11 -7.69 -1.57
C TYR A 196 17.11 -8.63 -0.88
N GLY A 197 15.81 -8.43 -1.09
CA GLY A 197 14.75 -9.29 -0.55
C GLY A 197 14.54 -9.10 0.95
N GLU A 198 14.60 -7.86 1.42
CA GLU A 198 14.55 -7.52 2.85
C GLU A 198 13.48 -6.45 3.13
N LEU A 199 12.94 -6.45 4.34
CA LEU A 199 12.22 -5.29 4.86
C LEU A 199 13.24 -4.24 5.35
N VAL A 200 13.02 -2.98 4.99
CA VAL A 200 13.89 -1.86 5.37
C VAL A 200 13.04 -0.72 5.91
N TYR A 201 13.45 -0.15 7.05
CA TYR A 201 12.91 1.10 7.55
C TYR A 201 13.86 2.23 7.15
N TYR A 202 13.28 3.29 6.61
CA TYR A 202 13.94 4.53 6.24
C TYR A 202 13.36 5.67 7.05
N ASP A 203 14.21 6.52 7.58
CA ASP A 203 13.83 7.83 8.09
C ASP A 203 14.72 8.86 7.41
N PHE A 204 14.11 9.65 6.52
CA PHE A 204 14.78 10.70 5.75
C PHE A 204 15.31 11.83 6.64
N GLN A 205 14.89 11.91 7.91
CA GLN A 205 15.13 13.05 8.79
C GLN A 205 14.57 14.36 8.22
N LEU A 206 15.42 15.36 7.99
CA LEU A 206 15.02 16.67 7.48
C LEU A 206 15.01 16.61 5.97
N ASP A 207 13.85 16.89 5.35
CA ASP A 207 13.79 17.04 3.91
C ASP A 207 14.77 18.13 3.43
N HIS A 208 15.26 17.97 2.21
CA HIS A 208 16.29 18.85 1.69
C HIS A 208 15.73 19.98 0.82
N ASP A 209 14.42 20.29 0.85
CA ASP A 209 13.75 21.20 -0.09
C ASP A 209 13.80 20.69 -1.54
N THR A 210 13.03 21.29 -2.45
CA THR A 210 12.82 20.73 -3.79
C THR A 210 14.12 20.68 -4.60
N GLY A 211 14.43 19.48 -5.09
CA GLY A 211 15.50 19.19 -6.03
C GLY A 211 16.93 19.34 -5.50
N GLN A 212 17.14 19.50 -4.19
CA GLN A 212 18.50 19.39 -3.61
C GLN A 212 18.95 17.92 -3.57
N ASP A 213 20.12 17.65 -2.99
CA ASP A 213 20.76 16.32 -2.99
C ASP A 213 21.42 15.96 -1.64
N TYR A 214 21.16 16.72 -0.59
CA TYR A 214 21.72 16.44 0.74
C TYR A 214 20.77 15.54 1.52
N HIS A 215 21.19 14.30 1.76
CA HIS A 215 20.40 13.30 2.51
C HIS A 215 21.31 12.41 3.39
N SER A 216 22.47 12.94 3.81
CA SER A 216 23.44 12.17 4.60
C SER A 216 23.06 12.01 6.07
N ASP A 217 21.98 12.66 6.50
CA ASP A 217 21.39 12.54 7.82
C ASP A 217 20.43 11.35 7.96
N ALA A 218 20.17 10.61 6.88
CA ALA A 218 19.26 9.47 6.89
C ALA A 218 19.63 8.37 7.91
N ILE A 219 18.58 7.77 8.47
CA ILE A 219 18.63 6.64 9.40
C ILE A 219 17.97 5.45 8.70
N ILE A 220 18.73 4.37 8.52
CA ILE A 220 18.26 3.20 7.77
C ILE A 220 18.48 1.92 8.58
N HIS A 221 17.40 1.14 8.75
CA HIS A 221 17.40 -0.13 9.49
C HIS A 221 16.96 -1.28 8.59
N ARG A 222 17.81 -2.31 8.48
CA ARG A 222 17.54 -3.49 7.63
C ARG A 222 17.13 -4.68 8.48
N TYR A 223 15.97 -5.25 8.19
CA TYR A 223 15.38 -6.39 8.87
C TYR A 223 15.58 -7.66 8.03
N SER A 224 16.83 -8.11 7.96
CA SER A 224 17.24 -9.20 7.04
C SER A 224 16.62 -10.58 7.36
N GLU A 225 15.96 -10.73 8.50
CA GLU A 225 15.20 -11.95 8.83
C GLU A 225 13.79 -11.98 8.23
N ILE A 226 13.28 -10.80 7.81
CA ILE A 226 12.05 -10.67 7.05
C ILE A 226 12.41 -10.84 5.57
N GLU A 227 12.50 -12.10 5.15
CA GLU A 227 12.79 -12.45 3.76
C GLU A 227 11.57 -12.17 2.88
N LEU A 228 11.72 -11.25 1.93
CA LEU A 228 10.68 -10.87 0.98
C LEU A 228 11.08 -11.27 -0.45
N THR A 229 10.15 -11.79 -1.24
CA THR A 229 10.42 -12.24 -2.62
C THR A 229 9.62 -11.41 -3.61
N ARG A 230 10.32 -10.65 -4.44
CA ARG A 230 9.72 -9.89 -5.53
C ARG A 230 9.16 -10.81 -6.63
N ALA A 231 7.93 -10.53 -7.06
CA ALA A 231 7.43 -10.91 -8.39
C ALA A 231 7.49 -9.69 -9.32
N GLY A 232 8.42 -9.69 -10.28
CA GLY A 232 8.64 -8.55 -11.17
C GLY A 232 7.38 -8.15 -11.94
N GLY A 233 7.10 -6.85 -11.99
CA GLY A 233 5.89 -6.30 -12.62
C GLY A 233 4.62 -6.53 -11.81
N ILE A 234 4.71 -6.85 -10.51
CA ILE A 234 3.55 -6.93 -9.59
C ILE A 234 3.94 -6.30 -8.24
N PRO A 235 3.34 -5.18 -7.81
CA PRO A 235 3.71 -4.51 -6.57
C PRO A 235 3.45 -5.40 -5.36
N GLY A 236 4.29 -5.30 -4.33
CA GLY A 236 4.11 -5.94 -3.03
C GLY A 236 3.78 -4.88 -1.99
N HIS A 237 2.53 -4.41 -1.99
CA HIS A 237 2.12 -3.29 -1.12
C HIS A 237 2.22 -3.66 0.35
N MET A 238 2.31 -2.61 1.15
CA MET A 238 2.38 -2.70 2.59
C MET A 238 1.43 -1.68 3.21
N ILE A 239 0.93 -1.96 4.41
CA ILE A 239 0.16 -0.98 5.17
C ILE A 239 0.45 -1.16 6.66
N LEU A 240 0.67 -0.05 7.36
CA LEU A 240 0.90 -0.04 8.80
C LEU A 240 -0.41 0.29 9.51
N ASP A 241 -0.91 -0.63 10.34
CA ASP A 241 -1.91 -0.28 11.34
C ASP A 241 -1.23 0.46 12.49
N LYS A 242 -1.33 1.80 12.46
CA LYS A 242 -0.73 2.68 13.47
C LYS A 242 -1.34 2.54 14.86
N GLN A 243 -2.50 1.88 15.00
CA GLN A 243 -3.11 1.64 16.31
C GLN A 243 -2.46 0.46 17.03
N THR A 244 -2.09 -0.58 16.28
CA THR A 244 -1.52 -1.82 16.82
C THR A 244 0.00 -1.92 16.64
N GLY A 245 0.59 -1.11 15.76
CA GLY A 245 2.00 -1.20 15.40
C GLY A 245 2.30 -2.40 14.52
N ILE A 246 1.30 -2.91 13.78
CA ILE A 246 1.47 -4.08 12.90
C ILE A 246 1.54 -3.64 11.44
N LEU A 247 2.66 -3.93 10.80
CA LEU A 247 2.87 -3.76 9.37
C LEU A 247 2.45 -5.03 8.63
N TYR A 248 1.51 -4.92 7.70
CA TYR A 248 1.13 -5.99 6.79
C TYR A 248 1.86 -5.87 5.46
N ILE A 249 2.34 -6.99 4.90
CA ILE A 249 3.18 -6.99 3.70
C ILE A 249 2.70 -8.05 2.71
N ALA A 250 2.46 -7.66 1.46
CA ALA A 250 2.23 -8.58 0.36
C ALA A 250 3.55 -9.11 -0.20
N ASP A 251 3.96 -10.30 0.26
CA ASP A 251 5.13 -11.01 -0.28
C ASP A 251 4.73 -11.74 -1.58
N THR A 252 4.67 -10.95 -2.66
CA THR A 252 4.13 -11.31 -3.98
C THR A 252 4.71 -12.59 -4.55
N GLY A 253 6.02 -12.77 -4.48
CA GLY A 253 6.74 -13.92 -5.05
C GLY A 253 6.61 -15.20 -4.23
N THR A 254 6.33 -15.08 -2.92
CA THR A 254 6.13 -16.24 -2.03
C THR A 254 4.67 -16.60 -1.84
N ASN A 255 3.73 -15.81 -2.38
CA ASN A 255 2.29 -16.06 -2.31
C ASN A 255 1.75 -16.06 -0.86
N ARG A 256 2.15 -15.07 -0.06
CA ARG A 256 1.73 -14.93 1.34
C ARG A 256 1.57 -13.48 1.76
N ILE A 257 0.85 -13.27 2.85
CA ILE A 257 0.83 -12.00 3.61
C ILE A 257 1.62 -12.20 4.90
N LEU A 258 2.55 -11.28 5.17
CA LEU A 258 3.26 -11.22 6.44
C LEU A 258 2.65 -10.15 7.34
N TRP A 259 2.86 -10.30 8.65
CA TRP A 259 2.71 -9.24 9.63
C TRP A 259 4.03 -9.06 10.39
N VAL A 260 4.40 -7.82 10.72
CA VAL A 260 5.61 -7.47 11.49
C VAL A 260 5.23 -6.47 12.58
N ASN A 261 5.68 -6.71 13.81
CA ASN A 261 5.46 -5.78 14.93
C ASN A 261 6.54 -4.69 14.91
N THR A 262 6.17 -3.49 14.46
CA THR A 262 7.07 -2.33 14.35
C THR A 262 7.39 -1.70 15.70
N ASP A 263 6.57 -1.96 16.72
CA ASP A 263 6.73 -1.46 18.09
C ASP A 263 7.56 -2.41 18.98
N ASP A 264 8.11 -3.49 18.42
CA ASP A 264 8.90 -4.45 19.17
C ASP A 264 10.25 -3.85 19.63
N THR A 265 10.34 -3.61 20.94
CA THR A 265 11.53 -3.07 21.59
C THR A 265 12.53 -4.15 22.04
N SER A 266 12.24 -5.43 21.82
CA SER A 266 13.08 -6.57 22.23
C SER A 266 14.11 -7.00 21.18
N THR A 267 14.26 -6.21 20.12
CA THR A 267 15.16 -6.46 18.99
C THR A 267 16.64 -6.28 19.33
N ASN A 268 17.49 -6.89 18.51
CA ASN A 268 18.94 -6.71 18.53
C ASN A 268 19.34 -5.76 17.42
N VAL A 269 20.17 -4.77 17.76
CA VAL A 269 20.69 -3.77 16.82
C VAL A 269 22.17 -4.02 16.57
N GLN A 270 22.54 -4.22 15.31
CA GLN A 270 23.93 -4.28 14.86
C GLN A 270 24.20 -3.08 13.95
N ASN A 271 25.09 -2.18 14.37
CA ASN A 271 25.62 -1.14 13.47
C ASN A 271 26.40 -1.80 12.32
N ILE A 272 26.00 -1.49 11.08
CA ILE A 272 26.62 -1.94 9.83
C ILE A 272 27.09 -0.77 8.96
N LEU A 273 27.06 0.46 9.48
CA LEU A 273 27.61 1.65 8.83
C LEU A 273 29.10 1.46 8.58
N ASP A 274 29.51 1.59 7.33
CA ASP A 274 30.90 1.46 6.91
C ASP A 274 31.44 2.83 6.45
N PRO A 275 32.32 3.48 7.23
CA PRO A 275 32.97 4.72 6.82
C PRO A 275 33.82 4.61 5.54
N ASN A 276 34.12 3.38 5.08
CA ASN A 276 34.84 3.09 3.85
C ASN A 276 33.95 2.40 2.80
N TRP A 277 32.61 2.53 2.88
CA TRP A 277 31.66 1.84 2.00
C TRP A 277 32.03 1.95 0.51
N ARG A 278 32.53 3.12 0.07
CA ARG A 278 32.99 3.36 -1.33
C ARG A 278 34.02 2.36 -1.84
N ASN A 279 34.81 1.76 -0.93
CA ASN A 279 35.84 0.77 -1.24
C ASN A 279 35.47 -0.65 -0.78
N ASN A 280 34.30 -0.84 -0.17
CA ASN A 280 33.84 -2.13 0.34
C ASN A 280 32.73 -2.70 -0.55
N PRO A 281 33.04 -3.59 -1.51
CA PRO A 281 32.04 -4.15 -2.41
C PRO A 281 31.06 -5.11 -1.72
N SER A 282 31.29 -5.47 -0.45
CA SER A 282 30.35 -6.30 0.33
C SER A 282 29.31 -5.48 1.08
N SER A 283 29.42 -4.15 1.06
CA SER A 283 28.45 -3.27 1.70
C SER A 283 27.21 -3.09 0.83
N THR A 284 26.06 -3.03 1.47
CA THR A 284 24.79 -2.60 0.86
C THR A 284 24.63 -1.08 0.87
N GLN A 285 25.44 -0.36 1.66
CA GLN A 285 25.47 1.10 1.75
C GLN A 285 25.93 1.74 0.43
N LYS A 286 25.22 2.76 -0.07
CA LYS A 286 25.60 3.49 -1.29
C LYS A 286 25.84 4.98 -1.06
N GLU A 287 25.64 5.47 0.15
CA GLU A 287 25.89 6.87 0.48
C GLU A 287 26.41 7.06 1.90
N ASP A 288 26.81 8.28 2.21
CA ASP A 288 27.15 8.64 3.59
C ASP A 288 25.84 8.78 4.37
N LEU A 289 25.74 8.16 5.55
CA LEU A 289 24.50 8.05 6.35
C LEU A 289 24.77 8.41 7.81
N GLN A 290 23.74 8.88 8.52
CA GLN A 290 23.81 9.13 9.96
C GLN A 290 23.76 7.83 10.75
N GLU A 291 22.88 6.91 10.35
CA GLU A 291 22.79 5.58 10.94
C GLU A 291 22.50 4.52 9.87
N TYR A 292 23.23 3.40 9.97
CA TYR A 292 22.94 2.21 9.19
C TYR A 292 23.07 0.97 10.05
N SER A 293 21.95 0.30 10.29
CA SER A 293 21.83 -0.78 11.27
C SER A 293 21.13 -2.00 10.68
N ARG A 294 21.53 -3.20 11.12
CA ARG A 294 20.76 -4.43 10.94
C ARG A 294 19.99 -4.72 12.22
N ILE A 295 18.70 -5.00 12.07
CA ILE A 295 17.79 -5.34 13.17
C ILE A 295 17.42 -6.82 13.05
N THR A 296 17.42 -7.53 14.18
CA THR A 296 17.05 -8.96 14.25
C THR A 296 16.32 -9.30 15.54
N GLY A 297 15.57 -10.40 15.55
CA GLY A 297 14.71 -10.78 16.66
C GLY A 297 13.41 -9.98 16.74
N VAL A 298 12.98 -9.33 15.66
CA VAL A 298 11.66 -8.67 15.61
C VAL A 298 10.56 -9.72 15.66
N GLU A 299 9.47 -9.43 16.36
CA GLU A 299 8.28 -10.26 16.33
C GLU A 299 7.54 -10.13 14.98
N TRP A 300 7.37 -11.25 14.28
CA TRP A 300 6.67 -11.30 12.99
C TRP A 300 6.02 -12.68 12.76
N GLY A 301 5.17 -12.77 11.75
CA GLY A 301 4.55 -14.03 11.34
C GLY A 301 3.94 -13.99 9.94
N VAL A 302 3.37 -15.13 9.54
CA VAL A 302 2.59 -15.27 8.31
C VAL A 302 1.12 -15.12 8.68
N LEU A 303 0.44 -14.13 8.10
CA LEU A 303 -0.99 -13.92 8.28
C LEU A 303 -1.79 -14.93 7.45
N ASP A 304 -1.43 -15.08 6.17
CA ASP A 304 -2.03 -16.04 5.24
C ASP A 304 -1.02 -16.50 4.18
N SER A 305 -1.24 -17.66 3.57
CA SER A 305 -0.34 -18.28 2.58
C SER A 305 -1.10 -19.08 1.53
N GLY A 306 -0.46 -19.30 0.37
CA GLY A 306 -1.07 -20.05 -0.73
C GLY A 306 -1.98 -19.18 -1.62
N LEU A 307 -1.83 -17.86 -1.51
CA LEU A 307 -2.51 -16.88 -2.35
C LEU A 307 -1.99 -16.93 -3.79
N SER A 308 -2.62 -16.19 -4.70
CA SER A 308 -2.20 -16.12 -6.11
C SER A 308 -1.59 -14.76 -6.38
N ARG A 309 -0.29 -14.62 -6.07
CA ARG A 309 0.48 -13.37 -6.19
C ARG A 309 -0.27 -12.20 -5.52
N PRO A 310 -0.40 -12.21 -4.18
CA PRO A 310 -1.03 -11.10 -3.47
C PRO A 310 -0.27 -9.81 -3.79
N SER A 311 -0.96 -8.69 -3.99
CA SER A 311 -0.35 -7.46 -4.51
C SER A 311 -0.76 -6.22 -3.72
N GLY A 312 -1.95 -5.68 -3.99
CA GLY A 312 -2.49 -4.53 -3.28
C GLY A 312 -3.01 -4.91 -1.90
N ILE A 313 -2.80 -4.03 -0.93
CA ILE A 313 -3.33 -4.14 0.43
C ILE A 313 -4.03 -2.83 0.80
N ALA A 314 -5.20 -2.94 1.41
CA ALA A 314 -5.87 -1.81 2.06
C ALA A 314 -6.43 -2.22 3.42
N LEU A 315 -6.62 -1.27 4.34
CA LEU A 315 -7.08 -1.50 5.71
C LEU A 315 -8.19 -0.51 6.05
N ASP A 316 -9.32 -1.02 6.56
CA ASP A 316 -10.37 -0.19 7.16
C ASP A 316 -10.86 -0.79 8.48
N GLY A 317 -10.58 -0.08 9.57
CA GLY A 317 -10.77 -0.62 10.93
C GLY A 317 -10.00 -1.92 11.12
N ASP A 318 -10.71 -2.97 11.51
CA ASP A 318 -10.15 -4.32 11.73
C ASP A 318 -10.23 -5.20 10.46
N THR A 319 -10.56 -4.64 9.29
CA THR A 319 -10.69 -5.41 8.03
C THR A 319 -9.52 -5.13 7.08
N LEU A 320 -8.76 -6.18 6.78
CA LEU A 320 -7.67 -6.14 5.79
C LEU A 320 -8.15 -6.67 4.44
N PHE A 321 -7.89 -5.91 3.38
CA PHE A 321 -8.22 -6.27 2.00
C PHE A 321 -6.95 -6.60 1.24
N VAL A 322 -6.96 -7.69 0.47
CA VAL A 322 -5.80 -8.14 -0.30
C VAL A 322 -6.23 -8.50 -1.71
N SER A 323 -5.66 -7.83 -2.71
CA SER A 323 -5.84 -8.21 -4.11
C SER A 323 -4.90 -9.33 -4.49
N GLN A 324 -5.36 -10.25 -5.35
CA GLN A 324 -4.58 -11.36 -5.87
C GLN A 324 -4.40 -11.19 -7.37
N ASN A 325 -3.26 -10.62 -7.77
CA ASN A 325 -2.94 -10.37 -9.19
C ASN A 325 -3.07 -11.64 -10.04
N GLY A 326 -2.77 -12.81 -9.47
CA GLY A 326 -2.76 -14.07 -10.20
C GLY A 326 -4.11 -14.64 -10.61
N ASN A 327 -5.20 -14.17 -10.01
CA ASN A 327 -6.55 -14.65 -10.31
C ASN A 327 -7.64 -13.57 -10.32
N GLY A 328 -7.29 -12.30 -10.07
CA GLY A 328 -8.22 -11.18 -10.09
C GLY A 328 -9.19 -11.15 -8.90
N LYS A 329 -8.90 -11.87 -7.82
CA LYS A 329 -9.73 -11.87 -6.61
C LYS A 329 -9.30 -10.79 -5.63
N ILE A 330 -10.24 -10.37 -4.78
CA ILE A 330 -9.94 -9.62 -3.56
C ILE A 330 -10.46 -10.44 -2.39
N VAL A 331 -9.63 -10.60 -1.36
CA VAL A 331 -9.95 -11.29 -0.11
C VAL A 331 -10.04 -10.26 1.00
N ALA A 332 -11.10 -10.32 1.80
CA ALA A 332 -11.26 -9.55 3.01
C ALA A 332 -11.03 -10.46 4.23
N TYR A 333 -10.25 -9.96 5.19
CA TYR A 333 -9.96 -10.65 6.43
C TYR A 333 -10.40 -9.82 7.63
N ASP A 334 -11.07 -10.45 8.58
CA ASP A 334 -11.28 -9.91 9.93
C ASP A 334 -10.01 -10.16 10.76
N LEU A 335 -9.35 -9.08 11.17
CA LEU A 335 -8.12 -9.13 11.96
C LEU A 335 -8.45 -9.41 13.43
N ALA A 336 -7.66 -10.28 14.05
CA ALA A 336 -7.67 -10.40 15.50
C ALA A 336 -7.24 -9.07 16.14
N LYS A 337 -7.67 -8.82 17.38
CA LYS A 337 -7.39 -7.58 18.11
C LYS A 337 -5.91 -7.23 18.28
N ASP A 338 -5.03 -8.22 18.20
CA ASP A 338 -3.58 -8.02 18.28
C ASP A 338 -2.94 -7.82 16.90
N GLY A 339 -3.71 -7.89 15.83
CA GLY A 339 -3.29 -7.76 14.43
C GLY A 339 -2.50 -8.97 13.89
N LYS A 340 -2.26 -10.01 14.69
CA LYS A 340 -1.28 -11.08 14.39
C LYS A 340 -1.89 -12.35 13.80
N SER A 341 -3.20 -12.36 13.62
CA SER A 341 -3.93 -13.42 12.95
C SER A 341 -5.20 -12.85 12.33
N ALA A 342 -5.76 -13.55 11.35
CA ALA A 342 -6.97 -13.11 10.69
C ALA A 342 -7.85 -14.29 10.29
N THR A 343 -9.13 -14.03 10.05
CA THR A 343 -10.07 -14.97 9.45
C THR A 343 -10.55 -14.41 8.13
N GLU A 344 -10.46 -15.19 7.05
CA GLU A 344 -11.11 -14.81 5.78
C GLU A 344 -12.63 -14.72 6.01
N ILE A 345 -13.21 -13.56 5.71
CA ILE A 345 -14.65 -13.30 5.89
C ILE A 345 -15.38 -13.24 4.55
N GLU A 346 -14.75 -12.75 3.49
CA GLU A 346 -15.35 -12.72 2.16
C GLU A 346 -14.28 -12.71 1.06
N THR A 347 -14.56 -13.37 -0.05
CA THR A 347 -13.75 -13.34 -1.26
C THR A 347 -14.63 -13.03 -2.47
N ILE A 348 -14.24 -12.01 -3.23
CA ILE A 348 -14.91 -11.58 -4.45
C ILE A 348 -14.03 -11.81 -5.68
N GLN A 349 -14.67 -11.93 -6.83
CA GLN A 349 -14.01 -12.01 -8.13
C GLN A 349 -14.25 -10.70 -8.89
N THR A 350 -13.17 -10.00 -9.23
CA THR A 350 -13.24 -8.79 -10.04
C THR A 350 -13.26 -9.11 -11.54
N SER A 351 -13.64 -8.12 -12.35
CA SER A 351 -13.46 -8.15 -13.81
C SER A 351 -12.06 -7.74 -14.27
N ALA A 352 -11.13 -7.47 -13.35
CA ALA A 352 -9.79 -6.99 -13.65
C ALA A 352 -9.00 -7.98 -14.52
N THR A 353 -8.19 -7.46 -15.44
CA THR A 353 -7.25 -8.27 -16.22
C THR A 353 -5.97 -8.52 -15.42
N PHE A 354 -5.42 -7.46 -14.83
CA PHE A 354 -4.29 -7.52 -13.90
C PHE A 354 -4.55 -6.57 -12.74
N ILE A 355 -5.15 -7.11 -11.66
CA ILE A 355 -5.40 -6.33 -10.45
C ILE A 355 -4.08 -6.01 -9.73
N MET A 356 -3.92 -4.76 -9.28
CA MET A 356 -2.74 -4.26 -8.56
C MET A 356 -3.18 -3.60 -7.24
N GLY A 357 -2.80 -2.34 -7.00
CA GLY A 357 -3.12 -1.57 -5.80
C GLY A 357 -4.60 -1.54 -5.43
N LEU A 358 -4.83 -1.42 -4.12
CA LEU A 358 -6.13 -1.27 -3.48
C LEU A 358 -6.09 -0.01 -2.62
N GLU A 359 -7.23 0.66 -2.52
CA GLU A 359 -7.38 1.77 -1.57
C GLU A 359 -8.83 1.89 -1.10
N ILE A 360 -9.03 2.26 0.17
CA ILE A 360 -10.37 2.58 0.69
C ILE A 360 -10.64 4.05 0.50
N GLY A 361 -11.58 4.35 -0.40
CA GLY A 361 -11.93 5.71 -0.74
C GLY A 361 -13.04 6.32 0.09
N PRO A 362 -13.47 7.53 -0.30
CA PRO A 362 -14.60 8.23 0.29
C PRO A 362 -15.86 7.36 0.34
N GLU A 363 -16.63 7.54 1.41
CA GLU A 363 -17.84 6.76 1.72
C GLU A 363 -17.57 5.27 2.02
N GLY A 364 -16.30 4.87 2.15
CA GLY A 364 -15.89 3.51 2.48
C GLY A 364 -15.93 2.54 1.31
N ASN A 365 -15.96 3.04 0.06
CA ASN A 365 -15.90 2.15 -1.11
C ASN A 365 -14.46 1.72 -1.36
N LEU A 366 -14.25 0.45 -1.74
CA LEU A 366 -12.95 -0.03 -2.17
C LEU A 366 -12.68 0.36 -3.63
N TYR A 367 -11.46 0.81 -3.92
CA TYR A 367 -10.97 1.10 -5.26
C TYR A 367 -9.81 0.16 -5.58
N TYR A 368 -9.65 -0.19 -6.85
CA TYR A 368 -8.52 -0.99 -7.31
C TYR A 368 -8.03 -0.56 -8.69
N VAL A 369 -6.75 -0.83 -8.94
CA VAL A 369 -6.12 -0.65 -10.25
C VAL A 369 -6.27 -1.93 -11.08
N ASP A 370 -6.81 -1.81 -12.30
CA ASP A 370 -6.68 -2.82 -13.36
C ASP A 370 -5.62 -2.35 -14.36
N ASN A 371 -4.38 -2.75 -14.09
CA ASN A 371 -3.22 -2.44 -14.90
C ASN A 371 -3.39 -2.93 -16.36
N GLY A 372 -4.00 -4.10 -16.56
CA GLY A 372 -4.16 -4.67 -17.89
C GLY A 372 -5.14 -3.94 -18.81
N LYS A 373 -5.95 -3.03 -18.25
CA LYS A 373 -6.87 -2.17 -19.01
C LYS A 373 -6.57 -0.68 -18.86
N ASP A 374 -5.50 -0.30 -18.15
CA ASP A 374 -5.20 1.08 -17.75
C ASP A 374 -6.42 1.76 -17.09
N GLN A 375 -6.95 1.14 -16.02
CA GLN A 375 -8.17 1.59 -15.34
C GLN A 375 -8.01 1.63 -13.83
N VAL A 376 -8.71 2.57 -13.19
CA VAL A 376 -9.11 2.45 -11.78
C VAL A 376 -10.61 2.20 -11.72
N VAL A 377 -10.97 1.20 -10.93
CA VAL A 377 -12.35 0.74 -10.72
C VAL A 377 -12.71 0.92 -9.25
N ARG A 378 -13.97 1.27 -9.00
CA ARG A 378 -14.59 1.25 -7.68
C ARG A 378 -15.64 0.15 -7.63
#